data_AF-A0A2V8Y4G6-F1
#
_entry.id   AF-A0A2V8Y4G6-F1
#
_cell.length_a   1.000
_cell.length_b   1.000
_cell.length_c   1.000
_cell.angle_alpha   90.00
_cell.angle_beta   90.00
_cell.angle_gamma   90.00
#
_symmetry.space_group_name_H-M   'P 1'
#
loop_
_entity.id
_entity.type
_entity.pdbx_description
1 polymer ?
#
loop_
_entity_poly.entity_id
_entity_poly.type
_entity_poly.pdbx_seq_one_letter_code
_entity_poly.pdbx_strand_id
1 'polypeptide(L)'
;MTQKTSPLLPLIEALAFAAFAGWFIWRLQEASRYAWMAFPIWLMASFAANQDTPRSLGWRADNLWNATKRSSLILLPCAIAIAVTGLFLGGRHSLPHVILPGRFLGYMSFCLVQQIGLNSLVTNRLLAAVSSPVTVSLIAGALFALLHWPNPVLVPLTLIGGALMAWLFGKQRNILPLTLWQSVLGSLVWWAFPIAWHHSMRVGPGFYRFHAP
;
A
#
# COMPACT_ATOMS: atom_id res chain seq x y z
N MET A 1 29.05 -5.58 23.18
CA MET A 1 28.71 -4.18 22.82
C MET A 1 27.86 -4.22 21.56
N THR A 2 26.54 -4.12 21.68
CA THR A 2 25.64 -3.94 20.53
C THR A 2 25.80 -2.51 20.02
N GLN A 3 26.41 -2.32 18.85
CA GLN A 3 26.42 -1.01 18.21
C GLN A 3 24.96 -0.56 18.02
N LYS A 4 24.56 0.50 18.72
CA LYS A 4 23.32 1.23 18.41
C LYS A 4 23.51 1.82 17.02
N THR A 5 22.98 1.16 16.01
CA THR A 5 22.84 1.76 14.69
C THR A 5 22.02 3.05 14.84
N SER A 6 22.45 4.11 14.17
CA SER A 6 21.77 5.41 14.25
C SER A 6 20.34 5.27 13.72
N PRO A 7 19.31 5.74 14.46
CA PRO A 7 17.91 5.68 14.00
C PRO A 7 17.67 6.54 12.76
N LEU A 8 18.61 7.42 12.42
CA LEU A 8 18.53 8.31 11.27
C LEU A 8 18.60 7.57 9.94
N LEU A 9 19.42 6.52 9.83
CA LEU A 9 19.62 5.83 8.54
C LEU A 9 18.35 5.10 8.07
N PRO A 10 17.67 4.29 8.90
CA PRO A 10 16.38 3.70 8.51
C PRO A 10 15.32 4.76 8.18
N LEU A 11 15.29 5.87 8.93
CA LEU A 11 14.35 6.97 8.66
C LEU A 11 14.58 7.58 7.27
N ILE A 12 15.84 7.93 6.96
CA ILE A 12 16.22 8.46 5.65
C ILE A 12 15.86 7.47 4.55
N GLU A 13 16.15 6.18 4.74
CA GLU A 13 15.82 5.15 3.75
C GLU A 13 14.31 5.08 3.47
N ALA A 14 13.48 5.06 4.51
CA ALA A 14 12.02 5.03 4.37
C ALA A 14 11.50 6.23 3.57
N LEU A 15 11.98 7.43 3.91
CA LEU A 15 11.59 8.67 3.24
C LEU A 15 12.13 8.73 1.80
N ALA A 16 13.37 8.31 1.57
CA ALA A 16 14.00 8.32 0.26
C ALA A 16 13.32 7.32 -0.69
N PHE A 17 12.95 6.13 -0.21
CA PHE A 17 12.21 5.16 -1.02
C PHE A 17 10.83 5.71 -1.42
N ALA A 18 10.10 6.33 -0.48
CA ALA A 18 8.82 6.96 -0.77
C ALA A 18 8.97 8.15 -1.74
N ALA A 19 9.98 9.01 -1.55
CA ALA A 19 10.27 10.11 -2.47
C ALA A 19 10.63 9.61 -3.87
N PHE A 20 11.44 8.54 -3.98
CA PHE A 20 11.76 7.91 -5.24
C PHE A 20 10.52 7.31 -5.92
N ALA A 21 9.64 6.66 -5.16
CA ALA A 21 8.35 6.18 -5.67
C ALA A 21 7.50 7.33 -6.23
N GLY A 22 7.43 8.45 -5.51
CA GLY A 22 6.75 9.66 -5.98
C GLY A 22 7.37 10.19 -7.27
N TRP A 23 8.69 10.33 -7.33
CA TRP A 23 9.39 10.78 -8.53
C TRP A 23 9.17 9.83 -9.72
N PHE A 24 9.12 8.52 -9.47
CA PHE A 24 8.81 7.54 -10.48
C PHE A 24 7.41 7.73 -11.06
N ILE A 25 6.40 7.85 -10.20
CA ILE A 25 5.00 8.09 -10.58
C ILE A 25 4.86 9.41 -11.35
N TRP A 26 5.55 10.47 -10.94
CA TRP A 26 5.37 11.79 -11.54
C TRP A 26 6.21 12.05 -12.79
N ARG A 27 7.34 11.35 -12.96
CA ARG A 27 8.28 11.68 -14.04
C ARG A 27 9.01 10.48 -14.64
N LEU A 28 9.63 9.62 -13.82
CA LEU A 28 10.58 8.64 -14.38
C LEU A 28 9.90 7.56 -15.23
N GLN A 29 8.65 7.19 -14.93
CA GLN A 29 7.92 6.20 -15.72
C GLN A 29 7.74 6.63 -17.19
N GLU A 30 7.72 7.94 -17.46
CA GLU A 30 7.64 8.50 -18.82
C GLU A 30 9.02 8.70 -19.44
N ALA A 31 10.02 9.01 -18.62
CA ALA A 31 11.37 9.32 -19.09
C ALA A 31 12.19 8.06 -19.46
N SER A 32 11.96 6.93 -18.78
CA SER A 32 12.71 5.70 -19.06
C SER A 32 11.87 4.45 -18.80
N ARG A 33 11.76 3.59 -19.82
CA ARG A 33 11.06 2.30 -19.76
C ARG A 33 11.58 1.38 -18.64
N TYR A 34 12.87 1.48 -18.30
CA TYR A 34 13.52 0.58 -17.34
C TYR A 34 13.69 1.19 -15.94
N ALA A 35 13.21 2.42 -15.70
CA ALA A 35 13.36 3.08 -14.39
C ALA A 35 12.74 2.28 -13.23
N TRP A 36 11.75 1.43 -13.51
CA TRP A 36 11.13 0.58 -12.49
C TRP A 36 12.08 -0.47 -11.90
N MET A 37 13.15 -0.85 -12.61
CA MET A 37 14.13 -1.83 -12.12
C MET A 37 14.88 -1.36 -10.87
N ALA A 38 14.88 -0.04 -10.61
CA ALA A 38 15.44 0.52 -9.38
C ALA A 38 14.72 -0.01 -8.12
N PHE A 39 13.40 -0.29 -8.17
CA PHE A 39 12.66 -0.78 -7.01
C PHE A 39 13.12 -2.17 -6.54
N PRO A 40 13.12 -3.23 -7.37
CA PRO A 40 13.59 -4.53 -6.92
C PRO A 40 15.08 -4.51 -6.53
N ILE A 41 15.92 -3.74 -7.24
CA ILE A 41 17.35 -3.60 -6.88
C ILE A 41 17.49 -2.98 -5.49
N TRP A 42 16.78 -1.87 -5.22
CA TRP A 42 16.79 -1.21 -3.91
C TRP A 42 16.28 -2.16 -2.83
N LEU A 43 15.11 -2.78 -3.04
CA LEU A 43 14.51 -3.69 -2.06
C LEU A 43 15.47 -4.84 -1.70
N MET A 44 16.08 -5.49 -2.70
CA MET A 44 17.05 -6.56 -2.46
C MET A 44 18.29 -6.05 -1.70
N ALA A 45 18.86 -4.92 -2.11
CA ALA A 45 20.03 -4.34 -1.45
C ALA A 45 19.72 -3.95 0.01
N SER A 46 18.57 -3.33 0.25
CA SER A 46 18.11 -2.93 1.58
C SER A 46 17.88 -4.13 2.49
N PHE A 47 17.16 -5.14 2.00
CA PHE A 47 16.86 -6.35 2.78
C PHE A 47 18.15 -7.12 3.11
N ALA A 48 19.09 -7.20 2.17
CA ALA A 48 20.40 -7.82 2.42
C ALA A 48 21.22 -7.01 3.44
N ALA A 49 21.32 -5.68 3.28
CA ALA A 49 22.09 -4.81 4.16
C ALA A 49 21.55 -4.78 5.60
N ASN A 50 20.23 -4.90 5.77
CA ASN A 50 19.58 -4.93 7.08
C ASN A 50 19.36 -6.35 7.64
N GLN A 51 19.85 -7.39 6.94
CA GLN A 51 19.69 -8.79 7.31
C GLN A 51 18.22 -9.18 7.56
N ASP A 52 17.32 -8.63 6.74
CA ASP A 52 15.90 -8.91 6.86
C ASP A 52 15.60 -10.38 6.54
N THR A 53 14.73 -10.97 7.35
CA THR A 53 14.29 -12.36 7.19
C THR A 53 12.88 -12.38 6.59
N PRO A 54 12.42 -13.49 5.99
CA PRO A 54 11.02 -13.63 5.59
C PRO A 54 10.05 -13.27 6.73
N ARG A 55 10.42 -13.59 7.98
CA ARG A 55 9.65 -13.23 9.17
C ARG A 55 9.60 -11.72 9.45
N SER A 56 10.71 -10.98 9.31
CA SER A 56 10.70 -9.51 9.49
C SER A 56 9.97 -8.80 8.34
N LEU A 57 10.05 -9.34 7.13
CA LEU A 57 9.36 -8.83 5.95
C LEU A 57 7.87 -9.16 5.91
N GLY A 58 7.38 -10.07 6.77
CA GLY A 58 5.97 -10.46 6.85
C GLY A 58 5.56 -11.58 5.89
N TRP A 59 6.52 -12.31 5.32
CA TRP A 59 6.29 -13.55 4.58
C TRP A 59 6.20 -14.72 5.56
N ARG A 60 5.01 -14.91 6.15
CA ARG A 60 4.81 -15.82 7.27
C ARG A 60 3.60 -16.73 7.07
N ALA A 61 3.82 -18.04 7.08
CA ALA A 61 2.75 -19.04 7.16
C ALA A 61 2.36 -19.37 8.61
N ASP A 62 3.32 -19.28 9.54
CA ASP A 62 3.20 -19.70 10.94
C ASP A 62 2.15 -18.89 11.75
N ASN A 63 1.84 -17.66 11.33
CA ASN A 63 0.84 -16.82 11.98
C ASN A 63 -0.32 -16.40 11.04
N LEU A 64 -0.47 -17.08 9.88
CA LEU A 64 -1.39 -16.66 8.83
C LEU A 64 -2.83 -16.53 9.32
N TRP A 65 -3.34 -17.55 10.01
CA TRP A 65 -4.70 -17.55 10.56
C TRP A 65 -4.94 -16.38 11.52
N ASN A 66 -4.04 -16.20 12.50
CA ASN A 66 -4.17 -15.14 13.49
C ASN A 66 -4.09 -13.76 12.81
N ALA A 67 -3.26 -13.62 11.78
CA ALA A 67 -3.07 -12.35 11.08
C ALA A 67 -4.30 -12.02 10.22
N THR A 68 -4.87 -13.04 9.55
CA THR A 68 -6.15 -12.94 8.85
C THR A 68 -7.26 -12.54 9.81
N LYS A 69 -7.44 -13.25 10.93
CA LYS A 69 -8.48 -12.91 11.92
C LYS A 69 -8.36 -11.46 12.39
N ARG A 70 -7.15 -11.03 12.77
CA ARG A 70 -6.92 -9.68 13.28
C ARG A 70 -7.13 -8.61 12.21
N SER A 71 -6.61 -8.81 11.00
CA SER A 71 -6.82 -7.87 9.91
C SER A 71 -8.29 -7.80 9.50
N SER A 72 -9.00 -8.93 9.43
CA SER A 72 -10.43 -8.97 9.13
C SER A 72 -11.26 -8.20 10.16
N LEU A 73 -10.96 -8.33 11.46
CA LEU A 73 -11.68 -7.58 12.51
C LEU A 73 -11.58 -6.05 12.31
N ILE A 74 -10.49 -5.56 11.74
CA ILE A 74 -10.22 -4.12 11.56
C ILE A 74 -10.66 -3.63 10.18
N LEU A 75 -10.44 -4.43 9.13
CA LEU A 75 -10.63 -4.00 7.74
C LEU A 75 -12.01 -4.35 7.18
N LEU A 76 -12.72 -5.30 7.77
CA LEU A 76 -14.11 -5.61 7.39
C LEU A 76 -15.06 -4.42 7.60
N PRO A 77 -15.03 -3.67 8.73
CA PRO A 77 -15.82 -2.45 8.88
C PRO A 77 -15.54 -1.42 7.77
N CYS A 78 -14.28 -1.26 7.36
CA CYS A 78 -13.92 -0.38 6.24
C CYS A 78 -14.53 -0.87 4.91
N ALA A 79 -14.47 -2.18 4.65
CA ALA A 79 -15.10 -2.77 3.47
C ALA A 79 -16.62 -2.55 3.46
N ILE A 80 -17.28 -2.73 4.59
CA ILE A 80 -18.72 -2.46 4.75
C ILE A 80 -19.01 -0.97 4.51
N ALA A 81 -18.22 -0.06 5.07
CA ALA A 81 -18.41 1.38 4.87
C ALA A 81 -18.28 1.79 3.39
N ILE A 82 -17.29 1.26 2.68
CA ILE A 82 -17.13 1.49 1.23
C ILE A 82 -18.32 0.88 0.48
N ALA A 83 -18.75 -0.33 0.85
CA ALA A 83 -19.88 -1.00 0.20
C ALA A 83 -21.18 -0.18 0.35
N VAL A 84 -21.48 0.27 1.57
CA VAL A 84 -22.64 1.11 1.89
C VAL A 84 -22.57 2.44 1.13
N THR A 85 -21.39 3.07 1.08
CA THR A 85 -21.16 4.29 0.29
C THR A 85 -21.49 4.04 -1.18
N GLY A 86 -21.04 2.92 -1.74
CA GLY A 86 -21.36 2.53 -3.11
C GLY A 86 -22.85 2.37 -3.37
N LEU A 87 -23.61 1.80 -2.42
CA LEU A 87 -25.07 1.71 -2.54
C LEU A 87 -25.73 3.10 -2.59
N PHE A 88 -25.29 4.05 -1.77
CA PHE A 88 -25.82 5.42 -1.78
C PHE A 88 -25.44 6.21 -3.03
N LEU A 89 -24.24 5.98 -3.58
CA LEU A 89 -23.79 6.58 -4.85
C LEU A 89 -24.39 5.88 -6.08
N GLY A 90 -25.20 4.84 -5.87
CA GLY A 90 -25.88 4.08 -6.91
C GLY A 90 -24.98 3.15 -7.70
N GLY A 91 -23.83 2.73 -7.16
CA GLY A 91 -22.79 1.86 -7.74
C GLY A 91 -23.17 1.14 -9.03
N ARG A 92 -22.96 1.82 -10.18
CA ARG A 92 -23.42 1.37 -11.50
C ARG A 92 -22.36 0.60 -12.30
N HIS A 93 -21.15 0.44 -11.79
CA HIS A 93 -20.08 -0.25 -12.50
C HIS A 93 -20.24 -1.76 -12.33
N SER A 94 -20.13 -2.50 -13.45
CA SER A 94 -20.40 -3.94 -13.42
C SER A 94 -19.39 -4.64 -12.50
N LEU A 95 -19.89 -5.28 -11.44
CA LEU A 95 -19.15 -6.20 -10.58
C LEU A 95 -18.26 -7.20 -11.37
N PRO A 96 -18.67 -7.71 -12.55
CA PRO A 96 -17.83 -8.58 -13.39
C PRO A 96 -16.45 -8.02 -13.71
N HIS A 97 -16.28 -6.71 -13.89
CA HIS A 97 -14.97 -6.13 -14.24
C HIS A 97 -13.92 -6.29 -13.14
N VAL A 98 -14.37 -6.51 -11.91
CA VAL A 98 -13.55 -6.60 -10.69
C VAL A 98 -13.46 -8.04 -10.18
N ILE A 99 -14.50 -8.86 -10.41
CA ILE A 99 -14.60 -10.26 -9.95
C ILE A 99 -13.98 -11.27 -10.94
N LEU A 100 -13.71 -10.86 -12.19
CA LEU A 100 -12.99 -11.69 -13.16
C LEU A 100 -11.65 -12.17 -12.58
N PRO A 101 -11.42 -13.49 -12.41
CA PRO A 101 -10.27 -14.02 -11.67
C PRO A 101 -8.93 -13.48 -12.17
N GLY A 102 -8.72 -13.42 -13.50
CA GLY A 102 -7.48 -12.91 -14.07
C GLY A 102 -7.21 -11.43 -13.76
N ARG A 103 -8.26 -10.60 -13.71
CA ARG A 103 -8.13 -9.16 -13.39
C ARG A 103 -7.90 -8.95 -11.90
N PHE A 104 -8.63 -9.69 -11.07
CA PHE A 104 -8.43 -9.65 -9.62
C PHE A 104 -7.02 -10.11 -9.23
N LEU A 105 -6.52 -11.21 -9.80
CA LEU A 105 -5.17 -11.70 -9.53
C LEU A 105 -4.10 -10.68 -9.98
N GLY A 106 -4.26 -10.06 -11.15
CA GLY A 106 -3.35 -9.00 -11.59
C GLY A 106 -3.35 -7.80 -10.63
N TYR A 107 -4.53 -7.38 -10.17
CA TYR A 107 -4.66 -6.30 -9.18
C TYR A 107 -4.07 -6.69 -7.82
N MET A 108 -4.26 -7.94 -7.39
CA MET A 108 -3.69 -8.47 -6.16
C MET A 108 -2.16 -8.52 -6.23
N SER A 109 -1.58 -8.89 -7.36
CA SER A 109 -0.12 -8.80 -7.57
C SER A 109 0.38 -7.36 -7.46
N PHE A 110 -0.38 -6.39 -7.98
CA PHE A 110 -0.04 -4.98 -7.80
C PHE A 110 -0.14 -4.53 -6.33
N CYS A 111 -1.19 -4.95 -5.61
CA CYS A 111 -1.32 -4.71 -4.17
C CYS A 111 -0.18 -5.35 -3.39
N LEU A 112 0.28 -6.54 -3.78
CA LEU A 112 1.39 -7.23 -3.14
C LEU A 112 2.69 -6.41 -3.23
N VAL A 113 2.99 -5.87 -4.41
CA VAL A 113 4.16 -4.98 -4.61
C VAL A 113 4.05 -3.75 -3.70
N GLN A 114 2.85 -3.17 -3.59
CA GLN A 114 2.62 -2.04 -2.68
C GLN A 114 2.80 -2.43 -1.20
N GLN A 115 2.34 -3.62 -0.78
CA GLN A 115 2.54 -4.12 0.58
C GLN A 115 4.02 -4.39 0.90
N ILE A 116 4.80 -4.86 -0.07
CA ILE A 116 6.25 -5.01 0.09
C ILE A 116 6.91 -3.64 0.31
N GLY A 117 6.59 -2.65 -0.54
CA GLY A 117 7.13 -1.30 -0.41
C GLY A 117 6.71 -0.62 0.89
N LEU A 118 5.41 -0.62 1.19
CA LEU A 118 4.85 0.03 2.36
C LEU A 118 5.25 -0.68 3.66
N ASN A 119 5.04 -1.98 3.77
CA ASN A 119 5.15 -2.68 5.05
C ASN A 119 6.48 -3.41 5.22
N SER A 120 6.92 -4.17 4.22
CA SER A 120 8.17 -4.92 4.33
C SER A 120 9.40 -3.99 4.35
N LEU A 121 9.36 -2.83 3.66
CA LEU A 121 10.40 -1.82 3.70
C LEU A 121 10.02 -0.62 4.61
N VAL A 122 9.15 0.29 4.15
CA VAL A 122 8.94 1.61 4.78
C VAL A 122 8.55 1.48 6.25
N THR A 123 7.52 0.71 6.59
CA THR A 123 7.08 0.52 7.99
C THR A 123 8.15 -0.14 8.85
N ASN A 124 8.88 -1.14 8.34
CA ASN A 124 9.98 -1.76 9.09
C ASN A 124 11.09 -0.76 9.42
N ARG A 125 11.48 0.08 8.45
CA ARG A 125 12.51 1.10 8.67
C ARG A 125 12.03 2.21 9.60
N LEU A 126 10.78 2.63 9.49
CA LEU A 126 10.17 3.56 10.43
C LEU A 126 10.08 2.99 11.85
N LEU A 127 9.73 1.71 12.02
CA LEU A 127 9.73 1.04 13.33
C LEU A 127 11.13 0.92 13.94
N ALA A 128 12.18 0.87 13.11
CA ALA A 128 13.57 0.90 13.58
C ALA A 128 14.01 2.31 14.03
N ALA A 129 13.39 3.36 13.49
CA ALA A 129 13.74 4.75 13.75
C ALA A 129 12.86 5.44 14.81
N VAL A 130 11.60 5.05 14.92
CA VAL A 130 10.57 5.73 15.71
C VAL A 130 9.94 4.75 16.69
N SER A 131 9.95 5.10 17.98
CA SER A 131 9.54 4.19 19.05
C SER A 131 8.03 3.95 19.13
N SER A 132 7.19 4.89 18.65
CA SER A 132 5.74 4.78 18.73
C SER A 132 5.16 4.08 17.50
N PRO A 133 4.59 2.87 17.62
CA PRO A 133 3.99 2.17 16.48
C PRO A 133 2.82 2.94 15.86
N VAL A 134 2.09 3.72 16.66
CA VAL A 134 0.99 4.57 16.16
C VAL A 134 1.56 5.68 15.30
N THR A 135 2.61 6.36 15.75
CA THR A 135 3.26 7.43 14.97
C THR A 135 3.82 6.87 13.66
N VAL A 136 4.50 5.72 13.71
CA VAL A 136 4.97 5.02 12.50
C VAL A 136 3.83 4.74 11.53
N SER A 137 2.71 4.25 12.03
CA SER A 137 1.55 3.92 11.20
C SER A 137 0.98 5.17 10.51
N LEU A 138 0.88 6.29 11.24
CA LEU A 138 0.42 7.56 10.68
C LEU A 138 1.38 8.10 9.62
N ILE A 139 2.70 8.03 9.85
CA ILE A 139 3.71 8.44 8.86
C ILE A 139 3.62 7.56 7.61
N ALA A 140 3.55 6.24 7.78
CA ALA A 140 3.43 5.29 6.67
C ALA A 140 2.15 5.55 5.84
N GLY A 141 1.01 5.77 6.51
CA GLY A 141 -0.24 6.14 5.86
C GLY A 141 -0.14 7.47 5.10
N ALA A 142 0.50 8.49 5.68
CA ALA A 142 0.70 9.77 5.02
C ALA A 142 1.59 9.66 3.78
N LEU A 143 2.70 8.94 3.85
CA LEU A 143 3.57 8.68 2.70
C LEU A 143 2.80 7.93 1.61
N PHE A 144 2.02 6.92 1.98
CA PHE A 144 1.21 6.16 1.03
C PHE A 144 0.14 7.04 0.36
N ALA A 145 -0.53 7.91 1.12
CA ALA A 145 -1.50 8.86 0.58
C ALA A 145 -0.87 9.86 -0.40
N LEU A 146 0.32 10.36 -0.11
CA LEU A 146 1.06 11.25 -1.01
C LEU A 146 1.39 10.60 -2.35
N LEU A 147 1.68 9.28 -2.36
CA LEU A 147 1.89 8.52 -3.60
C LEU A 147 0.61 8.35 -4.42
N HIS A 148 -0.56 8.56 -3.82
CA HIS A 148 -1.86 8.50 -4.50
C HIS A 148 -2.41 9.88 -4.89
N TRP A 149 -1.66 10.94 -4.63
CA TRP A 149 -2.00 12.29 -5.08
C TRP A 149 -2.06 12.36 -6.62
N PRO A 150 -3.00 13.12 -7.22
CA PRO A 150 -4.00 14.02 -6.62
C PRO A 150 -5.40 13.38 -6.46
N ASN A 151 -5.52 12.06 -6.50
CA ASN A 151 -6.81 11.40 -6.63
C ASN A 151 -7.69 11.60 -5.38
N PRO A 152 -8.83 12.32 -5.49
CA PRO A 152 -9.61 12.75 -4.34
C PRO A 152 -10.30 11.59 -3.60
N VAL A 153 -10.49 10.45 -4.26
CA VAL A 153 -11.01 9.22 -3.64
C VAL A 153 -9.87 8.43 -3.00
N LEU A 154 -8.75 8.26 -3.71
CA LEU A 154 -7.67 7.40 -3.21
C LEU A 154 -6.87 8.03 -2.08
N VAL A 155 -6.58 9.33 -2.11
CA VAL A 155 -5.79 10.01 -1.06
C VAL A 155 -6.35 9.76 0.35
N PRO A 156 -7.64 10.03 0.66
CA PRO A 156 -8.16 9.78 2.00
C PRO A 156 -8.23 8.30 2.34
N LEU A 157 -8.59 7.43 1.38
CA LEU A 157 -8.71 5.99 1.62
C LEU A 157 -7.36 5.32 1.87
N THR A 158 -6.32 5.77 1.16
CA THR A 158 -4.95 5.26 1.33
C THR A 158 -4.26 5.84 2.55
N LEU A 159 -4.61 7.06 2.99
CA LEU A 159 -4.20 7.57 4.30
C LEU A 159 -4.68 6.66 5.43
N ILE A 160 -5.98 6.38 5.47
CA ILE A 160 -6.60 5.56 6.50
C ILE A 160 -6.15 4.09 6.36
N GLY A 161 -6.31 3.51 5.17
CA GLY A 161 -5.98 2.12 4.89
C GLY A 161 -4.49 1.83 5.06
N GLY A 162 -3.62 2.72 4.58
CA GLY A 162 -2.17 2.61 4.74
C GLY A 162 -1.76 2.64 6.21
N ALA A 163 -2.33 3.56 7.00
CA ALA A 163 -2.07 3.62 8.43
C ALA A 163 -2.56 2.37 9.17
N LEU A 164 -3.78 1.90 8.89
CA LEU A 164 -4.33 0.69 9.52
C LEU A 164 -3.50 -0.56 9.17
N MET A 165 -3.10 -0.71 7.90
CA MET A 165 -2.29 -1.84 7.45
C MET A 165 -0.88 -1.80 8.03
N ALA A 166 -0.25 -0.62 8.12
CA ALA A 166 1.05 -0.45 8.78
C ALA A 166 0.97 -0.77 10.27
N TRP A 167 -0.11 -0.35 10.94
CA TRP A 167 -0.34 -0.67 12.35
C TRP A 167 -0.55 -2.17 12.56
N LEU A 168 -1.39 -2.81 11.74
CA LEU A 168 -1.62 -4.26 11.76
C LEU A 168 -0.31 -5.02 11.53
N PHE A 169 0.50 -4.59 10.57
CA PHE A 169 1.81 -5.16 10.29
C PHE A 169 2.76 -5.04 11.49
N GLY A 170 2.84 -3.86 12.12
CA GLY A 170 3.65 -3.65 13.32
C GLY A 170 3.20 -4.49 14.52
N LYS A 171 1.89 -4.75 14.65
CA LYS A 171 1.33 -5.62 15.70
C LYS A 171 1.49 -7.10 15.41
N GLN A 172 1.37 -7.49 14.14
CA GLN A 172 1.43 -8.88 13.71
C GLN A 172 1.89 -8.96 12.26
N ARG A 173 3.22 -8.98 12.07
CA ARG A 173 3.86 -9.02 10.75
C ARG A 173 3.31 -10.16 9.90
N ASN A 174 2.52 -9.82 8.89
CA ASN A 174 2.11 -10.70 7.81
C ASN A 174 1.52 -9.85 6.67
N ILE A 175 2.16 -9.83 5.50
CA ILE A 175 1.67 -9.02 4.37
C ILE A 175 0.66 -9.76 3.50
N LEU A 176 0.50 -11.08 3.64
CA LEU A 176 -0.41 -11.87 2.84
C LEU A 176 -1.89 -11.51 3.06
N PRO A 177 -2.42 -11.48 4.30
CA PRO A 177 -3.80 -11.07 4.53
C PRO A 177 -4.00 -9.56 4.27
N LEU A 178 -2.97 -8.74 4.47
CA LEU A 178 -3.04 -7.30 4.15
C LEU A 178 -3.14 -7.06 2.65
N THR A 179 -2.40 -7.83 1.85
CA THR A 179 -2.50 -7.82 0.38
C THR A 179 -3.90 -8.21 -0.07
N LEU A 180 -4.46 -9.29 0.49
CA LEU A 180 -5.82 -9.73 0.16
C LEU A 180 -6.83 -8.64 0.50
N TRP A 181 -6.76 -8.07 1.71
CA TRP A 181 -7.66 -7.00 2.12
C TRP A 181 -7.50 -5.73 1.29
N GLN A 182 -6.27 -5.34 0.93
CA GLN A 182 -6.06 -4.21 0.03
C GLN A 182 -6.71 -4.45 -1.33
N SER A 183 -6.59 -5.68 -1.85
CA SER A 183 -7.20 -6.07 -3.13
C SER A 183 -8.73 -5.99 -3.06
N VAL A 184 -9.33 -6.46 -1.96
CA VAL A 184 -10.78 -6.36 -1.72
C VAL A 184 -11.22 -4.91 -1.57
N LEU A 185 -10.55 -4.11 -0.75
CA LEU A 185 -10.90 -2.71 -0.52
C LEU A 185 -10.78 -1.89 -1.80
N GLY A 186 -9.68 -2.01 -2.54
CA GLY A 186 -9.49 -1.31 -3.80
C GLY A 186 -10.50 -1.73 -4.89
N SER A 187 -10.87 -3.01 -4.91
CA SER A 187 -11.95 -3.55 -5.74
C SER A 187 -13.30 -2.92 -5.40
N LEU A 188 -13.62 -2.79 -4.12
CA LEU A 188 -14.84 -2.13 -3.65
C LEU A 188 -14.82 -0.64 -3.98
N VAL A 189 -13.68 0.05 -3.89
CA VAL A 189 -13.55 1.46 -4.27
C VAL A 189 -13.86 1.66 -5.74
N TRP A 190 -13.32 0.81 -6.61
CA TRP A 190 -13.62 0.85 -8.05
C TRP A 190 -15.13 0.70 -8.33
N TRP A 191 -15.81 -0.18 -7.57
CA TRP A 191 -17.25 -0.39 -7.71
C TRP A 191 -18.08 0.75 -7.11
N ALA A 192 -17.68 1.27 -5.95
CA ALA A 192 -18.46 2.18 -5.13
C ALA A 192 -18.45 3.63 -5.64
N PHE A 193 -17.31 4.11 -6.14
CA PHE A 193 -17.13 5.51 -6.51
C PHE A 193 -17.27 5.71 -8.03
N PRO A 194 -17.87 6.83 -8.49
CA PRO A 194 -17.93 7.14 -9.91
C PRO A 194 -16.54 7.26 -10.54
N ILE A 195 -16.35 6.70 -11.74
CA ILE A 195 -15.11 6.84 -12.53
C ILE A 195 -14.71 8.31 -12.69
N ALA A 196 -15.67 9.23 -12.79
CA ALA A 196 -15.41 10.67 -12.87
C ALA A 196 -14.71 11.26 -11.62
N TRP A 197 -14.71 10.57 -10.49
CA TRP A 197 -14.04 11.04 -9.26
C TRP A 197 -12.64 10.45 -9.10
N HIS A 198 -12.47 9.17 -9.45
CA HIS A 198 -11.21 8.46 -9.24
C HIS A 198 -10.41 8.20 -10.52
N HIS A 199 -10.94 8.56 -11.70
CA HIS A 199 -10.27 8.50 -13.00
C HIS A 199 -9.62 7.14 -13.28
N SER A 200 -10.39 6.06 -13.13
CA SER A 200 -9.88 4.68 -13.24
C SER A 200 -8.71 4.38 -12.29
N MET A 201 -8.76 4.94 -11.08
CA MET A 201 -7.77 4.77 -10.01
C MET A 201 -6.39 5.32 -10.37
N ARG A 202 -6.34 6.27 -11.32
CA ARG A 202 -5.08 6.89 -11.75
C ARG A 202 -4.58 7.87 -10.68
N VAL A 203 -3.27 8.04 -10.67
CA VAL A 203 -2.53 8.93 -9.77
C VAL A 203 -1.48 9.69 -10.58
N GLY A 204 -0.89 10.74 -10.01
CA GLY A 204 0.12 11.55 -10.69
C GLY A 204 -0.40 12.19 -12.00
N PRO A 205 0.46 12.38 -13.01
CA PRO A 205 0.08 12.92 -14.31
C PRO A 205 -1.05 12.15 -15.00
N GLY A 206 -1.13 10.83 -14.75
CA GLY A 206 -2.18 9.97 -15.30
C GLY A 206 -3.58 10.39 -14.84
N PHE A 207 -3.72 10.98 -13.65
CA PHE A 207 -5.01 11.48 -13.17
C PHE A 207 -5.50 12.66 -14.01
N TYR A 208 -4.63 13.61 -14.36
CA TYR A 208 -4.99 14.80 -15.14
C TYR A 208 -5.19 14.52 -16.62
N ARG A 209 -4.54 13.49 -17.17
CA ARG A 209 -4.67 13.09 -18.57
C ARG A 209 -5.82 12.10 -18.81
N PHE A 210 -6.62 11.81 -17.79
CA PHE A 210 -7.75 10.91 -17.92
C PHE A 210 -8.85 11.51 -18.79
N HIS A 211 -9.31 10.74 -19.76
CA HIS A 211 -10.49 11.04 -20.56
C HIS A 211 -11.43 9.86 -20.42
N ALA A 212 -12.69 10.12 -20.07
CA ALA A 212 -13.68 9.06 -19.96
C ALA A 212 -13.89 8.43 -21.36
N PRO A 213 -13.93 7.09 -21.46
CA PRO A 213 -14.32 6.42 -22.69
C PRO A 213 -15.77 6.70 -23.07
#